data_AF-A0A958J290-F1
#
_entry.id   AF-A0A958J290-F1
#
_cell.length_a   1.000
_cell.length_b   1.000
_cell.length_c   1.000
_cell.angle_alpha   90.00
_cell.angle_beta   90.00
_cell.angle_gamma   90.00
#
_symmetry.space_group_name_H-M   'P 1'
#
loop_
_entity.id
_entity.type
_entity.pdbx_description
1 polymer ?
#
loop_
_entity_poly.entity_id
_entity_poly.type
_entity_poly.pdbx_seq_one_letter_code
_entity_poly.pdbx_strand_id
1 'polypeptide(L)'
;MRVRFGTKSVSAVALLYVTILIGIQKDVLRYGYISNLNSQVAYFLSAFAVLLGVGVYRFLRLHTPSAHEVIYAENHHDIGHDETLLLNYKSHFITIGKNPSKETKEIKPHVQRFIYMLIFFIVGLISIPNRSFNFIKEFPKRMNLAGQRYCPEKGEVNFDEPEKAGCRLLMRAYELGYTKDLGSCQPKEKEFEDKVCMLRRKDEPYLHYMWRLLAQFSDDVQTEASAKTYEVALDKFDAKTKNIEILYENLQQTIMGFPRASHHIWTNLPHPEHWMFAKYHHIFSPDRCIEKYQKMPNSIYVDPDDPRGVSKVLDHATGQLLFSSRVKDTVGFCKEFTIHWNSPADSCERLAKDPIRFLKEQSALPQVETVLRRYQIGRELTKLNTLLKEMDDGRSQEKDSENKEHDKEIRHKHMPTEFVSFHCFMETAKDQYPTKTHVVTLNGTDFVAKELRFPKYPGSATMQLSLYRNLSNLLSDGFHYDKFLSKSGVTLDFDSTERMASLSESDFRLTRLELLKNTDIFLGHEWIREREDLLEVYPFYLHLKHFVEVFRKEYKKKRSRL
;
A
#
# COMPACT_ATOMS: atom_id res chain seq x y z
N MET A 1 11.47 -53.24 -17.69
CA MET A 1 12.35 -52.65 -16.65
C MET A 1 11.65 -52.73 -15.30
N ARG A 2 12.36 -53.18 -14.24
CA ARG A 2 11.79 -53.29 -12.88
C ARG A 2 12.54 -52.35 -11.94
N VAL A 3 11.84 -51.38 -11.34
CA VAL A 3 12.42 -50.42 -10.40
C VAL A 3 11.68 -50.51 -9.07
N ARG A 4 12.43 -50.62 -7.98
CA ARG A 4 11.89 -50.75 -6.62
C ARG A 4 12.17 -49.51 -5.80
N PHE A 5 11.11 -48.89 -5.28
CA PHE A 5 11.18 -47.72 -4.42
C PHE A 5 10.59 -48.02 -3.06
N GLY A 6 11.13 -47.43 -2.00
CA GLY A 6 10.51 -47.55 -0.69
C GLY A 6 9.19 -46.78 -0.60
N THR A 7 8.18 -47.40 0.01
CA THR A 7 6.83 -46.79 0.19
C THR A 7 6.87 -45.47 0.93
N LYS A 8 7.78 -45.31 1.91
CA LYS A 8 7.97 -44.06 2.66
C LYS A 8 8.51 -42.93 1.79
N SER A 9 9.41 -43.24 0.85
CA SER A 9 9.96 -42.25 -0.08
C SER A 9 8.92 -41.81 -1.10
N VAL A 10 8.17 -42.77 -1.67
CA VAL A 10 7.10 -42.47 -2.64
C VAL A 10 6.00 -41.63 -1.99
N SER A 11 5.57 -41.96 -0.76
CA SER A 11 4.55 -41.20 -0.05
C SER A 11 5.00 -39.78 0.30
N ALA A 12 6.26 -39.59 0.71
CA ALA A 12 6.81 -38.27 0.98
C ALA A 12 6.81 -37.37 -0.27
N VAL A 13 7.21 -37.90 -1.42
CA VAL A 13 7.21 -37.15 -2.70
C VAL A 13 5.79 -36.87 -3.16
N ALA A 14 4.88 -37.85 -3.10
CA ALA A 14 3.48 -37.67 -3.47
C ALA A 14 2.80 -36.59 -2.60
N LEU A 15 3.03 -36.63 -1.29
CA LEU A 15 2.45 -35.66 -0.36
C LEU A 15 3.03 -34.26 -0.57
N LEU A 16 4.32 -34.15 -0.85
CA LEU A 16 4.94 -32.88 -1.25
C LEU A 16 4.31 -32.33 -2.54
N TYR A 17 4.15 -33.16 -3.56
CA TYR A 17 3.55 -32.77 -4.84
C TYR A 17 2.12 -32.26 -4.67
N VAL A 18 1.28 -32.98 -3.92
CA VAL A 18 -0.09 -32.56 -3.60
C VAL A 18 -0.09 -31.23 -2.83
N THR A 19 0.80 -31.09 -1.84
CA THR A 19 0.90 -29.86 -1.04
C THR A 19 1.32 -28.66 -1.89
N ILE A 20 2.27 -28.84 -2.81
CA ILE A 20 2.69 -27.81 -3.77
C ILE A 20 1.53 -27.44 -4.70
N LEU A 21 0.80 -28.40 -5.26
CA LEU A 21 -0.35 -28.14 -6.11
C LEU A 21 -1.41 -27.30 -5.40
N ILE A 22 -1.75 -27.65 -4.15
CA ILE A 22 -2.68 -26.87 -3.33
C ILE A 22 -2.11 -25.47 -3.06
N GLY A 23 -0.81 -25.35 -2.77
CA GLY A 23 -0.14 -24.08 -2.55
C GLY A 23 -0.13 -23.16 -3.79
N ILE A 24 0.02 -23.73 -4.99
CA ILE A 24 -0.09 -23.02 -6.27
C ILE A 24 -1.54 -22.58 -6.50
N GLN A 25 -2.51 -23.48 -6.32
CA GLN A 25 -3.93 -23.18 -6.51
C GLN A 25 -4.44 -22.08 -5.57
N LYS A 26 -3.85 -21.98 -4.37
CA LYS A 26 -4.16 -20.93 -3.38
C LYS A 26 -3.30 -19.67 -3.52
N ASP A 27 -2.45 -19.59 -4.55
CA ASP A 27 -1.53 -18.48 -4.82
C ASP A 27 -0.54 -18.16 -3.68
N VAL A 28 -0.37 -19.06 -2.72
CA VAL A 28 0.49 -18.83 -1.53
C VAL A 28 1.97 -19.00 -1.85
N LEU A 29 2.27 -19.77 -2.90
CA LEU A 29 3.64 -19.97 -3.41
C LEU A 29 4.08 -18.88 -4.40
N ARG A 30 3.25 -17.87 -4.69
CA ARG A 30 3.67 -16.74 -5.54
C ARG A 30 4.74 -15.93 -4.81
N TYR A 31 5.77 -15.54 -5.55
CA TYR A 31 6.87 -14.72 -5.03
C TYR A 31 6.38 -13.47 -4.29
N GLY A 32 5.39 -12.77 -4.84
CA GLY A 32 4.81 -11.59 -4.22
C GLY A 32 4.10 -11.84 -2.88
N TYR A 33 3.54 -13.03 -2.64
CA TYR A 33 2.98 -13.37 -1.32
C TYR A 33 4.11 -13.60 -0.31
N ILE A 34 5.11 -14.39 -0.71
CA ILE A 34 6.24 -14.76 0.14
C ILE A 34 7.07 -13.53 0.51
N SER A 35 7.29 -12.60 -0.42
CA SER A 35 8.05 -11.37 -0.18
C SER A 35 7.35 -10.41 0.78
N ASN A 36 6.01 -10.49 0.88
CA ASN A 36 5.19 -9.67 1.76
C ASN A 36 4.85 -10.36 3.10
N LEU A 37 5.44 -11.52 3.41
CA LEU A 37 5.29 -12.15 4.72
C LEU A 37 5.92 -11.27 5.80
N ASN A 38 5.16 -11.01 6.87
CA ASN A 38 5.69 -10.33 8.04
C ASN A 38 6.83 -11.20 8.64
N SER A 39 7.94 -10.58 9.03
CA SER A 39 9.10 -11.28 9.62
C SER A 39 8.71 -12.16 10.82
N GLN A 40 7.74 -11.73 11.63
CA GLN A 40 7.24 -12.50 12.77
C GLN A 40 6.46 -13.75 12.34
N VAL A 41 5.68 -13.64 11.27
CA VAL A 41 4.92 -14.76 10.68
C VAL A 41 5.89 -15.76 10.06
N ALA A 42 6.87 -15.28 9.30
CA ALA A 42 7.91 -16.11 8.70
C ALA A 42 8.69 -16.90 9.77
N TYR A 43 9.05 -16.26 10.88
CA TYR A 43 9.70 -16.92 12.01
C TYR A 43 8.81 -18.02 12.62
N PHE A 44 7.54 -17.70 12.93
CA PHE A 44 6.60 -18.66 13.49
C PHE A 44 6.37 -19.86 12.57
N LEU A 45 6.14 -19.62 11.28
CA LEU A 45 5.96 -20.67 10.28
C LEU A 45 7.19 -21.57 10.16
N SER A 46 8.39 -20.98 10.21
CA SER A 46 9.64 -21.73 10.17
C SER A 46 9.81 -22.60 11.41
N ALA A 47 9.56 -22.05 12.60
CA ALA A 47 9.62 -22.79 13.86
C ALA A 47 8.59 -23.94 13.89
N PHE A 48 7.35 -23.67 13.46
CA PHE A 48 6.28 -24.65 13.34
C PHE A 48 6.65 -25.79 12.37
N ALA A 49 7.17 -25.44 11.19
CA ALA A 49 7.60 -26.40 10.18
C ALA A 49 8.74 -27.31 10.67
N VAL A 50 9.71 -26.75 11.40
CA VAL A 50 10.80 -27.53 12.00
C VAL A 50 10.26 -28.44 13.10
N LEU A 51 9.45 -27.94 14.03
CA LEU A 51 8.93 -28.74 15.14
C LEU A 51 8.07 -29.91 14.66
N LEU A 52 7.07 -29.64 13.80
CA LEU A 52 6.20 -30.69 13.28
C LEU A 52 6.90 -31.60 12.28
N GLY A 53 7.73 -31.05 11.39
CA GLY A 53 8.47 -31.84 10.42
C GLY A 53 9.42 -32.83 11.09
N VAL A 54 10.15 -32.39 12.13
CA VAL A 54 11.01 -33.28 12.92
C VAL A 54 10.19 -34.25 13.76
N GLY A 55 9.09 -33.78 14.37
CA GLY A 55 8.18 -34.60 15.17
C GLY A 55 7.62 -35.77 14.37
N VAL A 56 7.03 -35.50 13.20
CA VAL A 56 6.47 -36.52 12.29
C VAL A 56 7.56 -37.43 11.73
N TYR A 57 8.71 -36.87 11.35
CA TYR A 57 9.85 -37.68 10.88
C TYR A 57 10.30 -38.71 11.92
N ARG A 58 10.36 -38.32 13.20
CA ARG A 58 10.72 -39.23 14.30
C ARG A 58 9.58 -40.20 14.63
N PHE A 59 8.35 -39.70 14.75
CA PHE A 59 7.18 -40.48 15.12
C PHE A 59 6.88 -41.60 14.11
N LEU A 60 6.93 -41.30 12.81
CA LEU A 60 6.73 -42.29 11.74
C LEU A 60 7.98 -43.14 11.45
N ARG A 61 9.05 -42.99 12.25
CA ARG A 61 10.33 -43.70 12.10
C ARG A 61 10.85 -43.66 10.66
N LEU A 62 10.84 -42.49 10.03
CA LEU A 62 11.20 -42.35 8.62
C LEU A 62 12.70 -42.54 8.36
N HIS A 63 13.51 -42.54 9.42
CA HIS A 63 14.93 -42.90 9.36
C HIS A 63 15.19 -44.39 9.08
N THR A 64 14.19 -45.27 9.23
CA THR A 64 14.34 -46.69 8.92
C THR A 64 13.81 -47.03 7.53
N PRO A 65 14.45 -47.98 6.81
CA PRO A 65 13.99 -48.41 5.50
C PRO A 65 12.54 -48.91 5.57
N SER A 66 11.79 -48.73 4.48
CA SER A 66 10.40 -49.13 4.42
C SER A 66 10.23 -50.66 4.46
N ALA A 67 9.27 -51.13 5.26
CA ALA A 67 8.91 -52.55 5.31
C ALA A 67 8.21 -53.03 4.02
N HIS A 68 7.65 -52.10 3.26
CA HIS A 68 6.95 -52.34 2.00
C HIS A 68 7.63 -51.55 0.89
N GLU A 69 7.62 -52.11 -0.32
CA GLU A 69 8.16 -51.49 -1.52
C GLU A 69 7.06 -51.23 -2.55
N VAL A 70 7.23 -50.17 -3.33
CA VAL A 70 6.45 -49.87 -4.53
C VAL A 70 7.31 -50.26 -5.71
N ILE A 71 6.78 -51.13 -6.56
CA ILE A 71 7.48 -51.66 -7.72
C ILE A 71 6.81 -51.10 -8.96
N TYR A 72 7.62 -50.53 -9.83
CA TYR A 72 7.21 -50.20 -11.19
C TYR A 72 7.74 -51.27 -12.13
N ALA A 73 6.84 -51.92 -12.86
CA ALA A 73 7.13 -52.96 -13.83
C ALA A 73 6.47 -52.65 -15.17
N GLU A 74 7.15 -52.97 -16.28
CA GLU A 74 6.63 -52.77 -17.64
C GLU A 74 5.92 -54.02 -18.19
N ASN A 75 6.26 -55.20 -17.67
CA ASN A 75 5.69 -56.45 -18.14
C ASN A 75 4.92 -57.14 -17.02
N HIS A 76 3.79 -57.74 -17.37
CA HIS A 76 2.94 -58.47 -16.42
C HIS A 76 3.65 -59.66 -15.79
N HIS A 77 4.61 -60.27 -16.51
CA HIS A 77 5.42 -61.39 -16.03
C HIS A 77 6.44 -61.01 -14.94
N ASP A 78 6.69 -59.71 -14.73
CA ASP A 78 7.64 -59.24 -13.71
C ASP A 78 6.97 -59.07 -12.32
N ILE A 79 5.66 -59.30 -12.21
CA ILE A 79 4.87 -59.16 -10.98
C ILE A 79 5.01 -60.42 -10.12
N GLY A 80 5.46 -60.24 -8.87
CA GLY A 80 5.56 -61.33 -7.89
C GLY A 80 4.20 -61.80 -7.37
N HIS A 81 4.08 -63.07 -7.00
CA HIS A 81 2.82 -63.66 -6.51
C HIS A 81 2.29 -63.03 -5.20
N ASP A 82 3.16 -62.41 -4.40
CA ASP A 82 2.83 -61.75 -3.13
C ASP A 82 2.64 -60.23 -3.25
N GLU A 83 2.53 -59.71 -4.47
CA GLU A 83 2.41 -58.27 -4.74
C GLU A 83 0.97 -57.87 -5.03
N THR A 84 0.50 -56.81 -4.38
CA THR A 84 -0.83 -56.24 -4.63
C THR A 84 -0.75 -55.22 -5.76
N LEU A 85 -1.52 -55.42 -6.82
CA LEU A 85 -1.64 -54.48 -7.94
C LEU A 85 -2.39 -53.21 -7.50
N LEU A 86 -1.74 -52.05 -7.60
CA LEU A 86 -2.37 -50.74 -7.35
C LEU A 86 -2.94 -50.10 -8.61
N LEU A 87 -2.13 -50.10 -9.68
CA LEU A 87 -2.47 -49.42 -10.92
C LEU A 87 -1.97 -50.24 -12.09
N ASN A 88 -2.85 -50.46 -13.06
CA ASN A 88 -2.51 -51.02 -14.36
C ASN A 88 -2.92 -50.02 -15.44
N TYR A 89 -1.95 -49.56 -16.21
CA TYR A 89 -2.19 -48.73 -17.38
C TYR A 89 -1.32 -49.19 -18.56
N LYS A 90 -1.94 -49.81 -19.56
CA LYS A 90 -1.30 -50.40 -20.75
C LYS A 90 -0.24 -51.45 -20.37
N SER A 91 1.04 -51.13 -20.58
CA SER A 91 2.21 -51.94 -20.26
C SER A 91 2.96 -51.38 -19.05
N HIS A 92 2.24 -50.78 -18.09
CA HIS A 92 2.84 -50.24 -16.88
C HIS A 92 2.02 -50.68 -15.67
N PHE A 93 2.70 -51.37 -14.77
CA PHE A 93 2.15 -51.93 -13.56
C PHE A 93 2.84 -51.28 -12.37
N ILE A 94 2.03 -50.77 -11.44
CA ILE A 94 2.49 -50.31 -10.13
C ILE A 94 1.95 -51.30 -9.11
N THR A 95 2.84 -52.02 -8.43
CA THR A 95 2.49 -53.00 -7.40
C THR A 95 3.09 -52.61 -6.05
N ILE A 96 2.47 -53.05 -4.96
CA ILE A 96 3.03 -52.95 -3.61
C ILE A 96 3.35 -54.35 -3.11
N GLY A 97 4.58 -54.55 -2.64
CA GLY A 97 5.04 -55.80 -2.06
C GLY A 97 5.69 -55.61 -0.70
N LYS A 98 5.92 -56.70 0.03
CA LYS A 98 6.82 -56.72 1.18
C LYS A 98 8.26 -56.58 0.69
N ASN A 99 9.10 -55.89 1.46
CA ASN A 99 10.52 -55.70 1.14
C ASN A 99 11.41 -56.57 2.05
N PRO A 100 11.60 -57.86 1.74
CA PRO A 100 12.39 -58.76 2.58
C PRO A 100 13.90 -58.46 2.50
N SER A 101 14.41 -58.01 1.35
CA SER A 101 15.85 -57.83 1.12
C SER A 101 16.40 -56.46 1.54
N LYS A 102 15.54 -55.47 1.82
CA LYS A 102 15.92 -54.06 2.10
C LYS A 102 16.75 -53.41 0.97
N GLU A 103 16.71 -53.94 -0.24
CA GLU A 103 17.45 -53.44 -1.41
C GLU A 103 16.67 -52.38 -2.21
N THR A 104 15.79 -51.63 -1.54
CA THR A 104 15.00 -50.58 -2.18
C THR A 104 15.79 -49.30 -2.34
N LYS A 105 15.52 -48.58 -3.44
CA LYS A 105 15.98 -47.19 -3.56
C LYS A 105 15.14 -46.32 -2.64
N GLU A 106 15.76 -45.88 -1.55
CA GLU A 106 15.19 -44.93 -0.58
C GLU A 106 15.85 -43.56 -0.72
N ILE A 107 15.06 -42.51 -0.45
CA ILE A 107 15.58 -41.15 -0.32
C ILE A 107 16.46 -41.08 0.92
N LYS A 108 17.59 -40.38 0.82
CA LYS A 108 18.49 -40.20 1.97
C LYS A 108 17.73 -39.57 3.15
N PRO A 109 17.95 -40.02 4.40
CA PRO A 109 17.15 -39.58 5.55
C PRO A 109 17.11 -38.06 5.76
N HIS A 110 18.22 -37.36 5.47
CA HIS A 110 18.30 -35.90 5.57
C HIS A 110 17.43 -35.18 4.53
N VAL A 111 17.33 -35.74 3.32
CA VAL A 111 16.47 -35.21 2.25
C VAL A 111 15.01 -35.46 2.59
N GLN A 112 14.67 -36.63 3.10
CA GLN A 112 13.30 -36.92 3.54
C GLN A 112 12.87 -36.00 4.69
N ARG A 113 13.74 -35.76 5.67
CA ARG A 113 13.50 -34.77 6.74
C ARG A 113 13.24 -33.38 6.16
N PHE A 114 14.02 -32.94 5.18
CA PHE A 114 13.83 -31.67 4.51
C PHE A 114 12.48 -31.60 3.77
N ILE A 115 12.08 -32.67 3.08
CA ILE A 115 10.78 -32.76 2.40
C ILE A 115 9.63 -32.56 3.40
N TYR A 116 9.65 -33.22 4.56
CA TYR A 116 8.61 -33.02 5.56
C TYR A 116 8.61 -31.63 6.19
N MET A 117 9.78 -31.02 6.44
CA MET A 117 9.84 -29.62 6.86
C MET A 117 9.22 -28.69 5.80
N LEU A 118 9.50 -28.92 4.52
CA LEU A 118 8.93 -28.15 3.42
C LEU A 118 7.41 -28.33 3.32
N ILE A 119 6.91 -29.57 3.45
CA ILE A 119 5.46 -29.85 3.50
C ILE A 119 4.80 -29.04 4.61
N PHE A 120 5.30 -29.12 5.86
CA PHE A 120 4.70 -28.40 6.97
C PHE A 120 4.83 -26.88 6.85
N PHE A 121 5.88 -26.39 6.20
CA PHE A 121 6.01 -24.98 5.87
C PHE A 121 4.91 -24.52 4.90
N ILE A 122 4.67 -25.27 3.81
CA ILE A 122 3.62 -24.94 2.85
C ILE A 122 2.22 -25.09 3.48
N VAL A 123 1.99 -26.12 4.29
CA VAL A 123 0.73 -26.28 5.04
C VAL A 123 0.52 -25.11 6.00
N GLY A 124 1.55 -24.70 6.74
CA GLY A 124 1.47 -23.54 7.62
C GLY A 124 1.16 -22.24 6.87
N LEU A 125 1.77 -22.05 5.70
CA LEU A 125 1.49 -20.93 4.80
C LEU A 125 0.03 -20.92 4.32
N ILE A 126 -0.54 -22.09 4.01
CA ILE A 126 -1.95 -22.22 3.61
C ILE A 126 -2.90 -21.94 4.80
N SER A 127 -2.57 -22.43 6.00
CA SER A 127 -3.45 -22.37 7.16
C SER A 127 -3.43 -21.03 7.91
N ILE A 128 -2.30 -20.31 7.91
CA ILE A 128 -2.11 -19.12 8.74
C ILE A 128 -1.83 -17.89 7.85
N PRO A 129 -2.87 -17.22 7.34
CA PRO A 129 -2.67 -15.96 6.62
C PRO A 129 -2.20 -14.86 7.58
N ASN A 130 -1.46 -13.87 7.06
CA ASN A 130 -0.97 -12.69 7.80
C ASN A 130 -2.04 -12.04 8.69
N ARG A 131 -3.29 -11.99 8.21
CA ARG A 131 -4.43 -11.43 8.95
C ARG A 131 -4.77 -12.24 10.20
N SER A 132 -4.84 -13.57 10.09
CA SER A 132 -5.15 -14.45 11.22
C SER A 132 -4.05 -14.40 12.28
N PHE A 133 -2.79 -14.32 11.87
CA PHE A 133 -1.68 -14.16 12.83
C PHE A 133 -1.77 -12.85 13.61
N ASN A 134 -2.12 -11.74 12.96
CA ASN A 134 -2.32 -10.47 13.65
C ASN A 134 -3.45 -10.55 14.68
N PHE A 135 -4.54 -11.28 14.37
CA PHE A 135 -5.59 -11.53 15.36
C PHE A 135 -5.09 -12.35 16.56
N ILE A 136 -4.32 -13.42 16.34
CA ILE A 136 -3.73 -14.23 17.42
C ILE A 136 -2.77 -13.39 18.27
N LYS A 137 -1.96 -12.53 17.64
CA LYS A 137 -1.03 -11.63 18.33
C LYS A 137 -1.75 -10.58 19.19
N GLU A 138 -2.87 -10.06 18.71
CA GLU A 138 -3.68 -9.09 19.45
C GLU A 138 -4.59 -9.74 20.48
N PHE A 139 -4.88 -11.04 20.37
CA PHE A 139 -5.82 -11.74 21.23
C PHE A 139 -5.50 -11.60 22.73
N PRO A 140 -4.25 -11.80 23.21
CA PRO A 140 -3.92 -11.60 24.63
C PRO A 140 -4.17 -10.16 25.09
N LYS A 141 -3.84 -9.17 24.25
CA LYS A 141 -4.10 -7.76 24.56
C LYS A 141 -5.60 -7.47 24.62
N ARG A 142 -6.38 -8.01 23.69
CA ARG A 142 -7.84 -7.88 23.68
C ARG A 142 -8.48 -8.55 24.89
N MET A 143 -8.00 -9.72 25.29
CA MET A 143 -8.46 -10.42 26.50
C MET A 143 -8.12 -9.63 27.78
N ASN A 144 -6.89 -9.10 27.88
CA ASN A 144 -6.50 -8.26 29.02
C ASN A 144 -7.29 -6.95 29.08
N LEU A 145 -7.52 -6.30 27.94
CA LEU A 145 -8.31 -5.06 27.85
C LEU A 145 -9.80 -5.31 28.13
N ALA A 146 -10.35 -6.45 27.72
CA ALA A 146 -11.73 -6.83 28.03
C ALA A 146 -11.97 -7.01 29.53
N GLY A 147 -10.94 -7.39 30.30
CA GLY A 147 -11.00 -7.45 31.76
C GLY A 147 -10.93 -6.11 32.48
N GLN A 148 -10.51 -5.03 31.80
CA GLN A 148 -10.18 -3.73 32.42
C GLN A 148 -11.09 -2.58 31.99
N ARG A 149 -12.00 -2.79 31.02
CA ARG A 149 -12.93 -1.77 30.55
C ARG A 149 -14.30 -1.98 31.17
N TYR A 150 -14.66 -1.08 32.08
CA TYR A 150 -15.99 -1.02 32.67
C TYR A 150 -16.88 -0.07 31.89
N CYS A 151 -18.19 -0.26 31.99
CA CYS A 151 -19.12 0.78 31.57
C CYS A 151 -18.81 2.08 32.31
N PRO A 152 -18.76 3.23 31.61
CA PRO A 152 -18.62 4.51 32.28
C PRO A 152 -19.79 4.67 33.25
N GLU A 153 -19.50 5.14 34.47
CA GLU A 153 -20.55 5.47 35.43
C GLU A 153 -21.40 6.61 34.85
N LYS A 154 -22.73 6.52 34.98
CA LYS A 154 -23.62 7.61 34.58
C LYS A 154 -23.24 8.85 35.42
N GLY A 155 -22.50 9.79 34.85
CA GLY A 155 -22.14 11.04 35.51
C GLY A 155 -20.77 11.66 35.16
N GLU A 156 -19.80 10.90 34.66
CA GLU A 156 -18.52 11.50 34.24
C GLU A 156 -18.61 12.04 32.81
N VAL A 157 -19.17 13.25 32.68
CA VAL A 157 -18.96 14.08 31.50
C VAL A 157 -17.47 14.44 31.48
N ASN A 158 -16.70 13.73 30.65
CA ASN A 158 -15.32 14.11 30.41
C ASN A 158 -15.33 15.41 29.58
N PHE A 159 -15.07 16.54 30.22
CA PHE A 159 -15.08 17.89 29.62
C PHE A 159 -13.88 18.18 28.70
N ASP A 160 -13.12 17.16 28.31
CA ASP A 160 -11.90 17.30 27.51
C ASP A 160 -12.17 17.43 25.99
N GLU A 161 -13.33 17.94 25.56
CA GLU A 161 -13.47 18.41 24.18
C GLU A 161 -12.75 19.77 24.07
N PRO A 162 -11.75 19.91 23.16
CA PRO A 162 -10.98 21.13 23.04
C PRO A 162 -11.91 22.30 22.72
N GLU A 163 -11.87 23.32 23.59
CA GLU A 163 -12.63 24.57 23.46
C GLU A 163 -12.56 25.09 22.02
N LYS A 164 -13.71 25.25 21.35
CA LYS A 164 -13.76 25.86 20.02
C LYS A 164 -13.19 27.28 20.10
N ALA A 165 -12.22 27.58 19.23
CA ALA A 165 -11.59 28.89 19.16
C ALA A 165 -12.66 30.00 19.03
N GLY A 166 -12.69 30.94 19.98
CA GLY A 166 -13.65 32.05 20.03
C GLY A 166 -14.78 31.90 21.07
N CYS A 167 -15.10 30.69 21.54
CA CYS A 167 -16.21 30.47 22.49
C CYS A 167 -15.90 30.90 23.93
N ARG A 168 -14.63 31.05 24.28
CA ARG A 168 -14.19 31.42 25.63
C ARG A 168 -14.67 32.82 26.08
N LEU A 169 -14.68 33.78 25.15
CA LEU A 169 -15.19 35.13 25.41
C LEU A 169 -16.71 35.14 25.59
N LEU A 170 -17.43 34.33 24.81
CA LEU A 170 -18.89 34.21 24.91
C LEU A 170 -19.31 33.54 26.23
N MET A 171 -18.59 32.48 26.64
CA MET A 171 -18.82 31.82 27.93
C MET A 171 -18.60 32.78 29.10
N ARG A 172 -17.51 33.56 29.06
CA ARG A 172 -17.23 34.58 30.08
C ARG A 172 -18.30 35.68 30.12
N ALA A 173 -18.77 36.13 28.96
CA ALA A 173 -19.81 37.16 28.87
C ALA A 173 -21.16 36.67 29.44
N TYR A 174 -21.49 35.40 29.20
CA TYR A 174 -22.67 34.74 29.75
C TYR A 174 -22.59 34.56 31.28
N GLU A 175 -21.45 34.09 31.80
CA GLU A 175 -21.19 33.96 33.25
C GLU A 175 -21.33 35.29 34.00
N LEU A 176 -20.93 36.37 33.35
CA LEU A 176 -21.02 37.73 33.88
C LEU A 176 -22.41 38.38 33.63
N GLY A 177 -23.35 37.68 33.00
CA GLY A 177 -24.72 38.13 32.76
C GLY A 177 -24.87 39.14 31.61
N TYR A 178 -23.84 39.35 30.79
CA TYR A 178 -23.88 40.28 29.64
C TYR A 178 -24.59 39.69 28.42
N THR A 179 -24.73 38.38 28.33
CA THR A 179 -25.46 37.69 27.26
C THR A 179 -26.45 36.69 27.86
N LYS A 180 -27.63 36.55 27.26
CA LYS A 180 -28.69 35.63 27.73
C LYS A 180 -28.59 34.22 27.17
N ASP A 181 -27.72 33.99 26.18
CA ASP A 181 -27.55 32.71 25.50
C ASP A 181 -26.11 32.58 24.97
N LEU A 182 -25.62 31.34 24.91
CA LEU A 182 -24.32 30.94 24.38
C LEU A 182 -24.38 30.59 22.88
N GLY A 183 -25.57 30.47 22.29
CA GLY A 183 -25.77 30.18 20.87
C GLY A 183 -25.02 28.93 20.40
N SER A 184 -24.25 29.01 19.32
CA SER A 184 -23.46 27.88 18.80
C SER A 184 -22.32 27.41 19.72
N CYS A 185 -22.01 28.18 20.77
CA CYS A 185 -21.03 27.84 21.80
C CYS A 185 -21.66 27.15 23.02
N GLN A 186 -22.98 26.97 23.07
CA GLN A 186 -23.61 26.19 24.13
C GLN A 186 -23.10 24.73 24.04
N PRO A 187 -22.60 24.15 25.15
CA PRO A 187 -22.23 22.75 25.16
C PRO A 187 -23.49 21.96 24.79
N LYS A 188 -23.43 21.24 23.67
CA LYS A 188 -24.50 20.33 23.31
C LYS A 188 -24.57 19.30 24.42
N GLU A 189 -25.63 19.30 25.21
CA GLU A 189 -25.98 18.14 26.02
C GLU A 189 -26.03 16.98 25.04
N LYS A 190 -25.03 16.10 25.11
CA LYS A 190 -25.13 14.81 24.45
C LYS A 190 -26.28 14.14 25.18
N GLU A 191 -27.46 14.12 24.57
CA GLU A 191 -28.44 13.09 24.86
C GLU A 191 -27.67 11.78 24.74
N PHE A 192 -27.33 11.21 25.89
CA PHE A 192 -26.91 9.83 25.92
C PHE A 192 -28.15 9.08 25.46
N GLU A 193 -28.22 8.74 24.16
CA GLU A 193 -28.99 7.59 23.74
C GLU A 193 -28.65 6.51 24.76
N ASP A 194 -29.65 5.97 25.47
CA ASP A 194 -29.52 4.85 26.42
C ASP A 194 -29.09 3.59 25.64
N LYS A 195 -27.94 3.65 24.97
CA LYS A 195 -27.25 2.52 24.38
C LYS A 195 -26.78 1.71 25.57
N VAL A 196 -27.49 0.62 25.83
CA VAL A 196 -27.15 -0.37 26.84
C VAL A 196 -25.68 -0.71 26.68
N CYS A 197 -24.86 -0.27 27.64
CA CYS A 197 -23.43 -0.52 27.60
C CYS A 197 -23.16 -2.02 27.70
N MET A 198 -22.48 -2.55 26.68
CA MET A 198 -22.18 -3.98 26.52
C MET A 198 -20.95 -4.42 27.33
N LEU A 199 -20.25 -3.49 27.97
CA LEU A 199 -19.10 -3.79 28.82
C LEU A 199 -19.55 -4.35 30.18
N ARG A 200 -18.62 -4.98 30.89
CA ARG A 200 -18.84 -5.46 32.27
C ARG A 200 -19.06 -4.26 33.20
N ARG A 201 -20.06 -4.32 34.07
CA ARG A 201 -20.22 -3.29 35.13
C ARG A 201 -19.22 -3.55 36.26
N LYS A 202 -18.78 -2.52 36.98
CA LYS A 202 -17.79 -2.68 38.08
C LYS A 202 -18.26 -3.71 39.11
N ASP A 203 -19.55 -3.70 39.44
CA ASP A 203 -20.15 -4.57 40.44
C ASP A 203 -20.64 -5.92 39.87
N GLU A 204 -20.51 -6.15 38.56
CA GLU A 204 -20.98 -7.39 37.93
C GLU A 204 -19.93 -8.51 38.10
N PRO A 205 -20.28 -9.66 38.71
CA PRO A 205 -19.40 -10.82 38.74
C PRO A 205 -19.06 -11.33 37.34
N TYR A 206 -17.86 -11.84 37.13
CA TYR A 206 -17.40 -12.26 35.79
C TYR A 206 -18.31 -13.33 35.15
N LEU A 207 -18.79 -14.29 35.94
CA LEU A 207 -19.71 -15.33 35.48
C LEU A 207 -21.07 -14.76 35.04
N HIS A 208 -21.58 -13.73 35.74
CA HIS A 208 -22.83 -13.06 35.36
C HIS A 208 -22.66 -12.30 34.03
N TYR A 209 -21.53 -11.61 33.86
CA TYR A 209 -21.20 -10.94 32.61
C TYR A 209 -21.10 -11.91 31.43
N MET A 210 -20.42 -13.05 31.62
CA MET A 210 -20.36 -14.11 30.61
C MET A 210 -21.76 -14.66 30.28
N TRP A 211 -22.58 -14.89 31.30
CA TRP A 211 -23.96 -15.37 31.10
C TRP A 211 -24.81 -14.35 30.35
N ARG A 212 -24.70 -13.06 30.68
CA ARG A 212 -25.40 -11.97 29.97
C ARG A 212 -25.01 -11.90 28.50
N LEU A 213 -23.71 -12.02 28.18
CA LEU A 213 -23.24 -12.10 26.80
C LEU A 213 -23.77 -13.33 26.07
N LEU A 214 -23.86 -14.47 26.77
CA LEU A 214 -24.35 -15.73 26.19
C LEU A 214 -25.87 -15.71 25.99
N ALA A 215 -26.61 -15.14 26.94
CA ALA A 215 -28.05 -14.91 26.82
C ALA A 215 -28.36 -13.92 25.71
N GLN A 216 -27.61 -12.82 25.62
CA GLN A 216 -27.74 -11.86 24.53
C GLN A 216 -27.37 -12.48 23.18
N PHE A 217 -26.31 -13.29 23.12
CA PHE A 217 -26.00 -14.07 21.93
C PHE A 217 -27.15 -15.04 21.56
N SER A 218 -27.77 -15.67 22.56
CA SER A 218 -28.94 -16.53 22.33
C SER A 218 -30.14 -15.75 21.81
N ASP A 219 -30.42 -14.57 22.36
CA ASP A 219 -31.48 -13.68 21.91
C ASP A 219 -31.20 -13.12 20.51
N ASP A 220 -29.95 -12.74 20.22
CA ASP A 220 -29.49 -12.31 18.90
C ASP A 220 -29.64 -13.45 17.89
N VAL A 221 -29.26 -14.69 18.26
CA VAL A 221 -29.47 -15.88 17.41
C VAL A 221 -30.95 -16.19 17.23
N GLN A 222 -31.79 -16.03 18.25
CA GLN A 222 -33.22 -16.31 18.17
C GLN A 222 -33.97 -15.25 17.33
N THR A 223 -33.53 -13.99 17.42
CA THR A 223 -34.05 -12.90 16.59
C THR A 223 -33.52 -12.96 15.15
N GLU A 224 -32.28 -13.39 14.93
CA GLU A 224 -31.74 -13.72 13.60
C GLU A 224 -32.39 -14.98 13.00
N ALA A 225 -32.81 -15.94 13.82
CA ALA A 225 -33.52 -17.15 13.39
C ALA A 225 -35.02 -16.94 13.15
N SER A 226 -35.54 -15.72 13.30
CA SER A 226 -36.93 -15.43 12.94
C SER A 226 -37.14 -15.62 11.43
N ALA A 227 -38.28 -16.16 11.00
CA ALA A 227 -38.59 -16.43 9.59
C ALA A 227 -38.40 -15.18 8.71
N LYS A 228 -38.69 -14.00 9.26
CA LYS A 228 -38.55 -12.72 8.58
C LYS A 228 -37.09 -12.28 8.42
N THR A 229 -36.24 -12.51 9.41
CA THR A 229 -34.79 -12.24 9.30
C THR A 229 -34.14 -13.23 8.34
N TYR A 230 -34.62 -14.46 8.32
CA TYR A 230 -34.19 -15.50 7.39
C TYR A 230 -34.51 -15.14 5.93
N GLU A 231 -35.70 -14.62 5.62
CA GLU A 231 -36.06 -14.13 4.27
C GLU A 231 -35.13 -12.99 3.82
N VAL A 232 -34.90 -11.98 4.66
CA VAL A 232 -33.98 -10.89 4.34
C VAL A 232 -32.54 -11.41 4.18
N ALA A 233 -32.12 -12.37 5.00
CA ALA A 233 -30.81 -13.00 4.89
C ALA A 233 -30.66 -13.79 3.58
N LEU A 234 -31.72 -14.50 3.15
CA LEU A 234 -31.76 -15.20 1.87
C LEU A 234 -31.68 -14.21 0.70
N ASP A 235 -32.47 -13.13 0.71
CA ASP A 235 -32.42 -12.14 -0.37
C ASP A 235 -31.03 -11.47 -0.44
N LYS A 236 -30.42 -11.17 0.72
CA LYS A 236 -29.03 -10.65 0.78
C LYS A 236 -28.02 -11.67 0.27
N PHE A 237 -28.21 -12.95 0.61
CA PHE A 237 -27.37 -14.03 0.13
C PHE A 237 -27.49 -14.17 -1.39
N ASP A 238 -28.69 -14.12 -1.94
CA ASP A 238 -28.95 -14.14 -3.38
C ASP A 238 -28.34 -12.92 -4.07
N ALA A 239 -28.50 -11.72 -3.51
CA ALA A 239 -27.87 -10.51 -4.02
C ALA A 239 -26.34 -10.62 -4.04
N LYS A 240 -25.73 -11.16 -2.98
CA LYS A 240 -24.28 -11.41 -2.92
C LYS A 240 -23.84 -12.50 -3.90
N THR A 241 -24.62 -13.57 -4.04
CA THR A 241 -24.31 -14.70 -4.93
C THR A 241 -24.37 -14.27 -6.39
N LYS A 242 -25.37 -13.45 -6.77
CA LYS A 242 -25.45 -12.81 -8.10
C LYS A 242 -24.24 -11.91 -8.39
N ASN A 243 -23.56 -11.40 -7.37
CA ASN A 243 -22.38 -10.52 -7.49
C ASN A 243 -21.09 -11.17 -6.98
N ILE A 244 -21.03 -12.52 -6.92
CA ILE A 244 -19.92 -13.24 -6.31
C ILE A 244 -18.59 -13.03 -7.06
N GLU A 245 -18.66 -12.86 -8.38
CA GLU A 245 -17.50 -12.57 -9.23
C GLU A 245 -16.83 -11.26 -8.82
N ILE A 246 -17.61 -10.19 -8.65
CA ILE A 246 -17.12 -8.85 -8.24
C ILE A 246 -16.52 -8.90 -6.82
N LEU A 247 -17.15 -9.65 -5.92
CA LEU A 247 -16.64 -9.85 -4.56
C LEU A 247 -15.32 -10.64 -4.55
N TYR A 248 -15.22 -11.67 -5.37
CA TYR A 248 -14.00 -12.47 -5.54
C TYR A 248 -12.88 -11.65 -6.16
N GLU A 249 -13.16 -10.91 -7.25
CA GLU A 249 -12.18 -10.02 -7.87
C GLU A 249 -11.68 -8.97 -6.87
N ASN A 250 -12.56 -8.30 -6.13
CA ASN A 250 -12.16 -7.33 -5.12
C ASN A 250 -11.28 -7.95 -4.02
N LEU A 251 -11.61 -9.17 -3.58
CA LEU A 251 -10.80 -9.91 -2.62
C LEU A 251 -9.43 -10.25 -3.19
N GLN A 252 -9.38 -10.76 -4.42
CA GLN A 252 -8.14 -11.05 -5.13
C GLN A 252 -7.28 -9.80 -5.26
N GLN A 253 -7.86 -8.67 -5.65
CA GLN A 253 -7.13 -7.40 -5.77
C GLN A 253 -6.60 -6.88 -4.44
N THR A 254 -7.36 -7.11 -3.35
CA THR A 254 -6.94 -6.75 -1.99
C THR A 254 -5.81 -7.65 -1.50
N ILE A 255 -5.88 -8.96 -1.75
CA ILE A 255 -4.84 -9.93 -1.36
C ILE A 255 -3.56 -9.70 -2.16
N MET A 256 -3.68 -9.45 -3.47
CA MET A 256 -2.53 -9.20 -4.35
C MET A 256 -1.91 -7.82 -4.11
N GLY A 257 -2.58 -6.93 -3.38
CA GLY A 257 -2.07 -5.60 -3.06
C GLY A 257 -1.86 -4.74 -4.30
N PHE A 258 -2.77 -4.84 -5.28
CA PHE A 258 -2.70 -4.02 -6.49
C PHE A 258 -2.74 -2.53 -6.14
N PRO A 259 -2.06 -1.68 -6.93
CA PRO A 259 -2.05 -0.24 -6.71
C PRO A 259 -3.46 0.36 -6.76
N ARG A 260 -3.67 1.46 -6.05
CA ARG A 260 -4.95 2.19 -6.06
C ARG A 260 -4.98 3.36 -7.02
N ALA A 261 -3.80 3.79 -7.46
CA ALA A 261 -3.58 4.86 -8.42
C ALA A 261 -2.46 4.43 -9.40
N SER A 262 -2.40 5.07 -10.56
CA SER A 262 -1.42 4.79 -11.61
C SER A 262 -1.00 6.09 -12.29
N HIS A 263 0.15 6.60 -11.85
CA HIS A 263 0.74 7.84 -12.30
C HIS A 263 1.99 7.55 -13.14
N HIS A 264 2.00 8.03 -14.37
CA HIS A 264 3.09 7.79 -15.31
C HIS A 264 3.77 9.09 -15.72
N ILE A 265 5.09 9.12 -15.58
CA ILE A 265 5.94 10.18 -16.14
C ILE A 265 6.81 9.59 -17.24
N TRP A 266 6.72 10.08 -18.46
CA TRP A 266 7.65 9.76 -19.54
C TRP A 266 8.70 10.85 -19.67
N THR A 267 9.97 10.46 -19.74
CA THR A 267 11.09 11.37 -19.95
C THR A 267 12.08 10.80 -20.95
N ASN A 268 12.63 11.66 -21.81
CA ASN A 268 13.69 11.32 -22.76
C ASN A 268 15.08 11.24 -22.12
N LEU A 269 15.18 11.53 -20.82
CA LEU A 269 16.42 11.39 -20.06
C LEU A 269 16.82 9.91 -19.89
N PRO A 270 18.13 9.61 -19.83
CA PRO A 270 18.60 8.27 -19.56
C PRO A 270 18.23 7.81 -18.15
N HIS A 271 18.22 6.51 -17.90
CA HIS A 271 17.98 5.98 -16.57
C HIS A 271 19.06 6.48 -15.57
N PRO A 272 18.70 6.91 -14.34
CA PRO A 272 19.65 7.52 -13.38
C PRO A 272 20.75 6.56 -12.92
N GLU A 273 20.43 5.27 -12.87
CA GLU A 273 21.37 4.19 -12.55
C GLU A 273 21.85 3.50 -13.83
N HIS A 274 23.05 2.91 -13.78
CA HIS A 274 23.56 2.07 -14.88
C HIS A 274 22.63 0.87 -15.12
N TRP A 275 22.46 0.46 -16.38
CA TRP A 275 21.51 -0.59 -16.78
C TRP A 275 21.65 -1.93 -16.02
N MET A 276 22.88 -2.31 -15.63
CA MET A 276 23.15 -3.52 -14.85
C MET A 276 22.54 -3.44 -13.44
N PHE A 277 22.73 -2.31 -12.76
CA PHE A 277 22.15 -2.08 -11.44
C PHE A 277 20.64 -1.93 -11.50
N ALA A 278 20.12 -1.24 -12.53
CA ALA A 278 18.69 -1.13 -12.76
C ALA A 278 18.03 -2.51 -12.92
N LYS A 279 18.63 -3.39 -13.74
CA LYS A 279 18.15 -4.77 -13.94
C LYS A 279 18.26 -5.61 -12.67
N TYR A 280 19.36 -5.49 -11.94
CA TYR A 280 19.55 -6.16 -10.65
C TYR A 280 18.48 -5.76 -9.64
N HIS A 281 18.24 -4.46 -9.47
CA HIS A 281 17.24 -3.96 -8.52
C HIS A 281 15.81 -4.34 -8.91
N HIS A 282 15.48 -4.31 -10.19
CA HIS A 282 14.18 -4.75 -10.68
C HIS A 282 13.90 -6.24 -10.35
N ILE A 283 14.92 -7.11 -10.39
CA ILE A 283 14.75 -8.55 -10.13
C ILE A 283 14.75 -8.84 -8.63
N PHE A 284 15.69 -8.28 -7.87
CA PHE A 284 15.95 -8.71 -6.50
C PHE A 284 15.34 -7.80 -5.43
N SER A 285 14.82 -6.62 -5.77
CA SER A 285 14.30 -5.68 -4.77
C SER A 285 13.17 -4.78 -5.32
N PRO A 286 12.02 -5.35 -5.72
CA PRO A 286 10.92 -4.58 -6.29
C PRO A 286 10.32 -3.54 -5.32
N ASP A 287 10.38 -3.78 -4.01
CA ASP A 287 9.83 -2.87 -2.99
C ASP A 287 10.87 -1.87 -2.41
N ARG A 288 12.09 -1.80 -2.97
CA ARG A 288 13.17 -0.95 -2.43
C ARG A 288 12.97 0.55 -2.65
N CYS A 289 11.98 0.94 -3.44
CA CYS A 289 11.72 2.34 -3.75
C CYS A 289 11.48 3.19 -2.50
N ILE A 290 10.73 2.68 -1.51
CA ILE A 290 10.50 3.40 -0.25
C ILE A 290 11.82 3.55 0.52
N GLU A 291 12.57 2.47 0.67
CA GLU A 291 13.86 2.48 1.38
C GLU A 291 14.87 3.42 0.70
N LYS A 292 14.94 3.39 -0.64
CA LYS A 292 15.77 4.25 -1.47
C LYS A 292 15.46 5.72 -1.17
N TYR A 293 14.20 6.13 -1.28
CA TYR A 293 13.81 7.53 -1.11
C TYR A 293 13.87 8.01 0.35
N GLN A 294 13.67 7.13 1.34
CA GLN A 294 13.84 7.46 2.76
C GLN A 294 15.30 7.78 3.12
N LYS A 295 16.24 7.09 2.46
CA LYS A 295 17.68 7.26 2.69
C LYS A 295 18.30 8.41 1.86
N MET A 296 17.56 8.99 0.91
CA MET A 296 18.11 10.07 0.08
C MET A 296 18.49 11.31 0.90
N PRO A 297 19.68 11.90 0.66
CA PRO A 297 20.08 13.16 1.27
C PRO A 297 19.18 14.32 0.80
N ASN A 298 19.19 15.44 1.54
CA ASN A 298 18.35 16.59 1.20
C ASN A 298 18.84 17.27 -0.08
N SER A 299 20.15 17.39 -0.27
CA SER A 299 20.80 17.80 -1.52
C SER A 299 21.42 16.59 -2.22
N ILE A 300 21.65 16.69 -3.52
CA ILE A 300 22.36 15.69 -4.30
C ILE A 300 23.59 16.33 -4.94
N TYR A 301 24.75 15.71 -4.78
CA TYR A 301 25.92 16.06 -5.56
C TYR A 301 25.87 15.32 -6.89
N VAL A 302 26.00 16.07 -7.97
CA VAL A 302 26.04 15.54 -9.33
C VAL A 302 27.34 15.96 -9.96
N ASP A 303 28.09 14.96 -10.40
CA ASP A 303 29.29 15.14 -11.20
C ASP A 303 28.92 15.87 -12.51
N PRO A 304 29.50 17.04 -12.80
CA PRO A 304 29.23 17.79 -14.02
C PRO A 304 29.44 16.98 -15.30
N ASP A 305 30.36 16.01 -15.27
CA ASP A 305 30.72 15.20 -16.44
C ASP A 305 29.84 13.95 -16.60
N ASP A 306 28.96 13.64 -15.65
CA ASP A 306 28.06 12.48 -15.75
C ASP A 306 26.85 12.82 -16.66
N PRO A 307 26.71 12.16 -17.82
CA PRO A 307 25.58 12.40 -18.73
C PRO A 307 24.21 12.05 -18.13
N ARG A 308 24.17 11.33 -17.00
CA ARG A 308 22.95 11.00 -16.25
C ARG A 308 22.67 11.97 -15.10
N GLY A 309 23.44 13.06 -15.01
CA GLY A 309 23.32 14.02 -13.92
C GLY A 309 21.89 14.56 -13.78
N VAL A 310 21.29 15.01 -14.89
CA VAL A 310 19.90 15.49 -14.94
C VAL A 310 18.92 14.42 -14.46
N SER A 311 19.10 13.17 -14.90
CA SER A 311 18.26 12.04 -14.49
C SER A 311 18.32 11.77 -12.99
N LYS A 312 19.51 11.83 -12.40
CA LYS A 312 19.71 11.66 -10.95
C LYS A 312 19.02 12.77 -10.15
N VAL A 313 19.08 14.01 -10.64
CA VAL A 313 18.36 15.13 -10.02
C VAL A 313 16.85 14.98 -10.16
N LEU A 314 16.35 14.51 -11.30
CA LEU A 314 14.93 14.24 -11.48
C LEU A 314 14.42 13.12 -10.55
N ASP A 315 15.19 12.03 -10.42
CA ASP A 315 14.92 10.93 -9.49
C ASP A 315 14.91 11.43 -8.03
N HIS A 316 15.89 12.27 -7.68
CA HIS A 316 15.98 12.91 -6.36
C HIS A 316 14.82 13.85 -6.06
N ALA A 317 14.45 14.73 -7.01
CA ALA A 317 13.33 15.65 -6.88
C ALA A 317 12.00 14.90 -6.71
N THR A 318 11.77 13.86 -7.51
CA THR A 318 10.61 12.97 -7.37
C THR A 318 10.59 12.32 -5.98
N GLY A 319 11.74 11.79 -5.55
CA GLY A 319 11.94 11.21 -4.22
C GLY A 319 11.54 12.14 -3.09
N GLN A 320 12.05 13.37 -3.10
CA GLN A 320 11.77 14.36 -2.07
C GLN A 320 10.30 14.82 -2.09
N LEU A 321 9.75 15.11 -3.27
CA LEU A 321 8.38 15.61 -3.40
C LEU A 321 7.33 14.59 -2.97
N LEU A 322 7.48 13.32 -3.38
CA LEU A 322 6.42 12.32 -3.22
C LEU A 322 6.65 11.33 -2.07
N PHE A 323 7.90 10.90 -1.83
CA PHE A 323 8.21 9.70 -1.05
C PHE A 323 9.04 9.92 0.21
N SER A 324 9.72 11.07 0.33
CA SER A 324 10.59 11.36 1.48
C SER A 324 9.78 11.46 2.77
N SER A 325 10.06 10.57 3.74
CA SER A 325 9.44 10.56 5.06
C SER A 325 10.01 11.63 6.01
N ARG A 326 11.09 12.32 5.62
CA ARG A 326 11.70 13.40 6.40
C ARG A 326 10.80 14.64 6.46
N VAL A 327 9.97 14.80 5.44
CA VAL A 327 8.90 15.79 5.38
C VAL A 327 7.61 15.09 5.77
N LYS A 328 6.80 15.69 6.66
CA LYS A 328 5.59 15.06 7.22
C LYS A 328 4.70 14.50 6.09
N ASP A 329 4.16 13.30 6.33
CA ASP A 329 3.29 12.50 5.46
C ASP A 329 3.73 12.36 3.99
N THR A 330 4.12 11.15 3.59
CA THR A 330 4.33 10.82 2.17
C THR A 330 3.01 10.90 1.40
N VAL A 331 3.06 11.35 0.15
CA VAL A 331 1.86 11.47 -0.71
C VAL A 331 1.85 10.44 -1.84
N GLY A 332 3.02 9.93 -2.23
CA GLY A 332 3.13 8.88 -3.25
C GLY A 332 3.33 7.49 -2.64
N PHE A 333 2.87 6.47 -3.37
CA PHE A 333 3.24 5.08 -3.15
C PHE A 333 4.03 4.56 -4.35
N CYS A 334 5.11 3.84 -4.09
CA CYS A 334 6.02 3.38 -5.16
C CYS A 334 5.34 2.51 -6.22
N LYS A 335 4.32 1.72 -5.84
CA LYS A 335 3.55 0.90 -6.79
C LYS A 335 2.60 1.71 -7.68
N GLU A 336 2.31 2.94 -7.29
CA GLU A 336 1.36 3.82 -7.97
C GLU A 336 2.06 4.82 -8.90
N PHE A 337 3.39 4.87 -8.90
CA PHE A 337 4.15 5.87 -9.63
C PHE A 337 5.28 5.24 -10.44
N THR A 338 5.27 5.46 -11.75
CA THR A 338 6.24 4.88 -12.68
C THR A 338 6.86 5.98 -13.54
N ILE A 339 8.18 6.10 -13.49
CA ILE A 339 8.94 6.95 -14.42
C ILE A 339 9.49 6.07 -15.55
N HIS A 340 9.09 6.38 -16.77
CA HIS A 340 9.55 5.75 -18.00
C HIS A 340 10.72 6.54 -18.57
N TRP A 341 11.93 6.04 -18.33
CA TRP A 341 13.18 6.61 -18.81
C TRP A 341 13.45 6.26 -20.28
N ASN A 342 14.25 7.06 -20.97
CA ASN A 342 14.55 6.92 -22.40
C ASN A 342 13.31 6.90 -23.32
N SER A 343 12.25 7.59 -22.92
CA SER A 343 11.03 7.69 -23.72
C SER A 343 11.24 8.61 -24.94
N PRO A 344 10.58 8.35 -26.08
CA PRO A 344 10.64 9.24 -27.23
C PRO A 344 10.19 10.67 -26.89
N ALA A 345 10.81 11.69 -27.49
CA ALA A 345 10.45 13.09 -27.21
C ALA A 345 9.00 13.46 -27.60
N ASP A 346 8.39 12.68 -28.49
CA ASP A 346 7.00 12.79 -28.96
C ASP A 346 6.03 11.86 -28.20
N SER A 347 6.42 11.36 -27.01
CA SER A 347 5.61 10.41 -26.23
C SER A 347 4.17 10.85 -25.98
N CYS A 348 3.93 12.11 -25.60
CA CYS A 348 2.57 12.59 -25.34
C CYS A 348 1.74 12.73 -26.61
N GLU A 349 2.35 13.07 -27.74
CA GLU A 349 1.67 13.13 -29.03
C GLU A 349 1.28 11.71 -29.50
N ARG A 350 2.17 10.74 -29.32
CA ARG A 350 1.87 9.32 -29.58
C ARG A 350 0.78 8.79 -28.65
N LEU A 351 0.85 9.11 -27.36
CA LEU A 351 -0.15 8.75 -26.36
C LEU A 351 -1.53 9.33 -26.72
N ALA A 352 -1.59 10.58 -27.18
CA ALA A 352 -2.84 11.21 -27.60
C ALA A 352 -3.42 10.58 -28.87
N LYS A 353 -2.56 10.20 -29.81
CA LYS A 353 -2.97 9.64 -31.11
C LYS A 353 -3.45 8.19 -31.01
N ASP A 354 -2.72 7.34 -30.28
CA ASP A 354 -3.04 5.92 -30.11
C ASP A 354 -2.63 5.45 -28.70
N PRO A 355 -3.48 5.68 -27.68
CA PRO A 355 -3.10 5.47 -26.29
C PRO A 355 -2.90 4.00 -25.94
N ILE A 356 -3.73 3.10 -26.47
CA ILE A 356 -3.64 1.67 -26.15
C ILE A 356 -2.32 1.11 -26.67
N ARG A 357 -1.97 1.44 -27.92
CA ARG A 357 -0.71 0.99 -28.51
C ARG A 357 0.49 1.55 -27.76
N PHE A 358 0.51 2.86 -27.50
CA PHE A 358 1.63 3.50 -26.81
C PHE A 358 1.80 2.96 -25.37
N LEU A 359 0.71 2.83 -24.61
CA LEU A 359 0.78 2.29 -23.25
C LEU A 359 1.22 0.81 -23.23
N LYS A 360 0.87 0.03 -24.24
CA LYS A 360 1.35 -1.35 -24.39
C LYS A 360 2.84 -1.40 -24.71
N GLU A 361 3.31 -0.57 -25.64
CA GLU A 361 4.73 -0.45 -26.00
C GLU A 361 5.58 -0.03 -24.78
N GLN A 362 5.06 0.87 -23.93
CA GLN A 362 5.72 1.32 -22.71
C GLN A 362 5.44 0.44 -21.47
N SER A 363 4.80 -0.73 -21.64
CA SER A 363 4.44 -1.64 -20.53
C SER A 363 3.62 -1.00 -19.40
N ALA A 364 2.90 0.10 -19.67
CA ALA A 364 2.08 0.83 -18.72
C ALA A 364 0.61 0.36 -18.71
N LEU A 365 0.13 -0.19 -19.84
CA LEU A 365 -1.28 -0.57 -20.02
C LEU A 365 -1.83 -1.49 -18.90
N PRO A 366 -1.13 -2.56 -18.48
CA PRO A 366 -1.67 -3.46 -17.46
C PRO A 366 -1.90 -2.77 -16.10
N GLN A 367 -1.05 -1.81 -15.74
CA GLN A 367 -1.17 -1.06 -14.48
C GLN A 367 -2.39 -0.14 -14.52
N VAL A 368 -2.55 0.61 -15.63
CA VAL A 368 -3.69 1.49 -15.85
C VAL A 368 -5.00 0.71 -15.86
N GLU A 369 -5.08 -0.40 -16.62
CA GLU A 369 -6.27 -1.26 -16.68
C GLU A 369 -6.63 -1.85 -15.32
N THR A 370 -5.64 -2.29 -14.55
CA THR A 370 -5.87 -2.83 -13.19
C THR A 370 -6.51 -1.78 -12.29
N VAL A 371 -6.03 -0.54 -12.33
CA VAL A 371 -6.56 0.55 -11.51
C VAL A 371 -7.96 0.96 -11.98
N LEU A 372 -8.20 1.04 -13.28
CA LEU A 372 -9.54 1.33 -13.82
C LEU A 372 -10.54 0.20 -13.51
N ARG A 373 -10.12 -1.06 -13.60
CA ARG A 373 -10.94 -2.21 -13.22
C ARG A 373 -11.28 -2.18 -11.73
N ARG A 374 -10.31 -1.87 -10.87
CA ARG A 374 -10.53 -1.67 -9.43
C ARG A 374 -11.56 -0.57 -9.16
N TYR A 375 -11.48 0.54 -9.89
CA TYR A 375 -12.47 1.61 -9.77
C TYR A 375 -13.88 1.15 -10.17
N GLN A 376 -14.01 0.41 -11.28
CA GLN A 376 -15.30 -0.17 -11.70
C GLN A 376 -15.88 -1.10 -10.64
N ILE A 377 -15.07 -2.05 -10.14
CA ILE A 377 -15.45 -2.95 -9.03
C ILE A 377 -15.88 -2.14 -7.81
N GLY A 378 -15.14 -1.10 -7.44
CA GLY A 378 -15.50 -0.22 -6.31
C GLY A 378 -16.87 0.43 -6.48
N ARG A 379 -17.21 0.88 -7.69
CA ARG A 379 -18.55 1.42 -8.00
C ARG A 379 -19.63 0.36 -7.90
N GLU A 380 -19.40 -0.84 -8.44
CA GLU A 380 -20.34 -1.96 -8.36
C GLU A 380 -20.57 -2.42 -6.92
N LEU A 381 -19.52 -2.51 -6.12
CA LEU A 381 -19.62 -2.81 -4.70
C LEU A 381 -20.36 -1.73 -3.92
N THR A 382 -20.21 -0.46 -4.31
CA THR A 382 -20.98 0.63 -3.70
C THR A 382 -22.45 0.48 -4.02
N LYS A 383 -22.82 0.17 -5.27
CA LYS A 383 -24.19 -0.14 -5.68
C LYS A 383 -24.76 -1.36 -4.95
N LEU A 384 -23.97 -2.41 -4.80
CA LEU A 384 -24.36 -3.60 -4.04
C LEU A 384 -24.59 -3.23 -2.58
N ASN A 385 -23.70 -2.44 -1.97
CA ASN A 385 -23.85 -2.01 -0.59
C ASN A 385 -25.07 -1.11 -0.38
N THR A 386 -25.38 -0.22 -1.34
CA THR A 386 -26.62 0.57 -1.27
C THR A 386 -27.86 -0.31 -1.38
N LEU A 387 -27.86 -1.30 -2.29
CA LEU A 387 -28.95 -2.27 -2.42
C LEU A 387 -29.12 -3.08 -1.12
N LEU A 388 -28.03 -3.60 -0.54
CA LEU A 388 -28.06 -4.35 0.72
C LEU A 388 -28.57 -3.49 1.88
N LYS A 389 -28.21 -2.18 1.90
CA LYS A 389 -28.72 -1.23 2.90
C LYS A 389 -30.20 -0.90 2.69
N GLU A 390 -30.67 -0.79 1.47
CA GLU A 390 -32.10 -0.56 1.18
C GLU A 390 -32.95 -1.75 1.62
N MET A 391 -32.42 -2.97 1.53
CA MET A 391 -33.06 -4.17 2.08
C MET A 391 -33.07 -4.20 3.62
N ASP A 392 -32.08 -3.56 4.26
CA ASP A 392 -32.06 -3.34 5.72
C ASP A 392 -33.04 -2.24 6.15
N ASP A 393 -33.07 -1.13 5.41
CA ASP A 393 -33.85 0.07 5.71
C ASP A 393 -35.32 -0.04 5.29
N GLY A 394 -35.67 -1.04 4.46
CA GLY A 394 -37.00 -1.31 3.88
C GLY A 394 -38.14 -1.57 4.86
N ARG A 395 -37.99 -1.20 6.14
CA ARG A 395 -39.10 -1.13 7.10
C ARG A 395 -39.05 0.00 8.14
N SER A 396 -38.15 0.98 7.99
CA SER A 396 -38.12 2.17 8.87
C SER A 396 -38.20 3.50 8.13
N GLN A 397 -38.61 3.50 6.85
CA GLN A 397 -38.86 4.75 6.12
C GLN A 397 -40.32 5.21 6.27
N GLU A 398 -40.58 5.99 7.31
CA GLU A 398 -41.55 7.09 7.20
C GLU A 398 -41.11 8.39 7.91
N LYS A 399 -39.90 8.50 8.50
CA LYS A 399 -39.54 9.74 9.24
C LYS A 399 -38.21 10.44 8.97
N ASP A 400 -37.22 9.84 8.31
CA ASP A 400 -35.89 10.49 8.19
C ASP A 400 -35.44 10.75 6.75
N SER A 401 -36.35 11.22 5.90
CA SER A 401 -36.08 11.48 4.47
C SER A 401 -35.29 12.77 4.20
N GLU A 402 -35.19 13.73 5.13
CA GLU A 402 -34.51 15.00 4.86
C GLU A 402 -32.99 15.00 5.15
N ASN A 403 -32.47 14.12 6.01
CA ASN A 403 -31.02 14.11 6.34
C ASN A 403 -30.20 13.11 5.51
N LYS A 404 -30.82 12.19 4.76
CA LYS A 404 -30.11 11.15 3.98
C LYS A 404 -29.61 11.64 2.61
N GLU A 405 -30.07 12.78 2.13
CA GLU A 405 -29.68 13.30 0.81
C GLU A 405 -28.28 13.93 0.84
N HIS A 406 -27.89 14.54 1.96
CA HIS A 406 -26.57 15.19 2.09
C HIS A 406 -25.40 14.18 2.23
N ASP A 407 -25.66 12.99 2.77
CA ASP A 407 -24.62 11.97 3.01
C ASP A 407 -24.46 10.98 1.83
N LYS A 408 -25.46 10.85 0.95
CA LYS A 408 -25.38 10.03 -0.27
C LYS A 408 -24.57 10.70 -1.39
N GLU A 409 -24.49 12.03 -1.42
CA GLU A 409 -23.79 12.77 -2.47
C GLU A 409 -22.25 12.78 -2.30
N ILE A 410 -21.75 12.56 -1.08
CA ILE A 410 -20.32 12.71 -0.76
C ILE A 410 -19.47 11.49 -1.20
N ARG A 411 -20.06 10.31 -1.44
CA ARG A 411 -19.29 9.06 -1.66
C ARG A 411 -18.97 8.71 -3.12
N HIS A 412 -19.41 9.49 -4.10
CA HIS A 412 -19.18 9.21 -5.53
C HIS A 412 -18.28 10.21 -6.27
N LYS A 413 -17.56 11.08 -5.55
CA LYS A 413 -16.91 12.23 -6.20
C LYS A 413 -15.58 11.94 -6.90
N HIS A 414 -14.95 10.78 -6.67
CA HIS A 414 -13.64 10.51 -7.25
C HIS A 414 -13.76 10.11 -8.73
N MET A 415 -13.26 10.99 -9.61
CA MET A 415 -13.17 10.73 -11.04
C MET A 415 -11.91 9.91 -11.38
N PRO A 416 -11.92 9.10 -12.46
CA PRO A 416 -10.73 8.37 -12.94
C PRO A 416 -9.49 9.22 -13.13
N THR A 417 -9.69 10.49 -13.49
CA THR A 417 -8.65 11.49 -13.70
C THR A 417 -7.90 11.88 -12.42
N GLU A 418 -8.45 11.60 -11.23
CA GLU A 418 -7.80 11.89 -9.96
C GLU A 418 -6.68 10.88 -9.65
N PHE A 419 -6.89 9.61 -9.96
CA PHE A 419 -6.00 8.50 -9.60
C PHE A 419 -5.26 7.87 -10.79
N VAL A 420 -5.60 8.22 -12.03
CA VAL A 420 -4.76 7.93 -13.20
C VAL A 420 -4.24 9.23 -13.78
N SER A 421 -2.93 9.33 -13.99
CA SER A 421 -2.34 10.53 -14.61
C SER A 421 -1.19 10.23 -15.55
N PHE A 422 -1.09 11.07 -16.58
CA PHE A 422 -0.14 10.96 -17.66
C PHE A 422 0.64 12.26 -17.78
N HIS A 423 1.97 12.17 -17.71
CA HIS A 423 2.84 13.33 -17.75
C HIS A 423 4.04 13.05 -18.65
N CYS A 424 4.40 13.99 -19.52
CA CYS A 424 5.63 13.96 -20.30
C CYS A 424 6.54 15.09 -19.83
N PHE A 425 7.75 14.75 -19.44
CA PHE A 425 8.75 15.66 -18.91
C PHE A 425 10.01 15.55 -19.76
N MET A 426 10.13 16.41 -20.76
CA MET A 426 11.08 16.24 -21.86
C MET A 426 12.16 17.32 -21.87
N GLU A 427 13.42 16.91 -21.94
CA GLU A 427 14.54 17.84 -22.18
C GLU A 427 14.52 18.28 -23.65
N THR A 428 14.72 19.57 -23.90
CA THR A 428 14.78 20.15 -25.24
C THR A 428 15.88 21.20 -25.36
N ALA A 429 16.33 21.46 -26.59
CA ALA A 429 17.37 22.43 -26.88
C ALA A 429 16.87 23.88 -26.93
N LYS A 430 15.56 24.14 -26.86
CA LYS A 430 15.03 25.52 -26.85
C LYS A 430 14.71 25.97 -25.43
N ASP A 431 14.96 27.25 -25.16
CA ASP A 431 14.93 27.80 -23.81
C ASP A 431 13.53 27.89 -23.18
N GLN A 432 12.47 27.95 -23.98
CA GLN A 432 11.09 28.00 -23.48
C GLN A 432 10.12 27.26 -24.39
N TYR A 433 9.29 26.41 -23.79
CA TYR A 433 8.09 25.86 -24.40
C TYR A 433 6.93 25.98 -23.41
N PRO A 434 5.76 26.47 -23.85
CA PRO A 434 4.58 26.44 -23.02
C PRO A 434 4.21 24.98 -22.71
N THR A 435 3.70 24.75 -21.50
CA THR A 435 3.10 23.47 -21.13
C THR A 435 1.97 23.17 -22.10
N LYS A 436 2.02 21.99 -22.75
CA LYS A 436 0.96 21.51 -23.63
C LYS A 436 0.11 20.49 -22.91
N THR A 437 -1.18 20.50 -23.20
CA THR A 437 -2.13 19.51 -22.70
C THR A 437 -2.67 18.72 -23.88
N HIS A 438 -2.63 17.41 -23.78
CA HIS A 438 -3.18 16.49 -24.76
C HIS A 438 -4.36 15.73 -24.13
N VAL A 439 -5.44 15.57 -24.88
CA VAL A 439 -6.58 14.77 -24.45
C VAL A 439 -6.34 13.33 -24.90
N VAL A 440 -6.56 12.38 -23.99
CA VAL A 440 -6.30 10.96 -24.18
C VAL A 440 -7.54 10.18 -23.79
N THR A 441 -8.23 9.56 -24.75
CA THR A 441 -9.42 8.77 -24.48
C THR A 441 -9.06 7.30 -24.27
N LEU A 442 -9.36 6.76 -23.09
CA LEU A 442 -9.15 5.36 -22.73
C LEU A 442 -10.45 4.77 -22.19
N ASN A 443 -10.93 3.67 -22.78
CA ASN A 443 -12.18 3.00 -22.41
C ASN A 443 -13.37 3.98 -22.27
N GLY A 444 -13.46 4.96 -23.18
CA GLY A 444 -14.52 5.98 -23.18
C GLY A 444 -14.39 7.06 -22.10
N THR A 445 -13.29 7.10 -21.35
CA THR A 445 -12.99 8.17 -20.39
C THR A 445 -11.85 9.04 -20.91
N ASP A 446 -12.03 10.36 -20.84
CA ASP A 446 -11.00 11.31 -21.24
C ASP A 446 -10.03 11.62 -20.08
N PHE A 447 -8.75 11.46 -20.36
CA PHE A 447 -7.65 11.80 -19.49
C PHE A 447 -6.87 12.97 -20.09
N VAL A 448 -6.25 13.78 -19.24
CA VAL A 448 -5.37 14.87 -19.68
C VAL A 448 -3.93 14.44 -19.48
N ALA A 449 -3.18 14.32 -20.58
CA ALA A 449 -1.74 14.14 -20.56
C ALA A 449 -1.05 15.50 -20.64
N LYS A 450 -0.25 15.83 -19.63
CA LYS A 450 0.49 17.10 -19.58
C LYS A 450 1.90 16.94 -20.09
N GLU A 451 2.30 17.77 -21.02
CA GLU A 451 3.65 17.81 -21.56
C GLU A 451 4.33 19.11 -21.12
N LEU A 452 5.44 18.96 -20.41
CA LEU A 452 6.35 20.05 -20.09
C LEU A 452 7.70 19.77 -20.74
N ARG A 453 8.20 20.75 -21.49
CA ARG A 453 9.56 20.70 -22.03
C ARG A 453 10.44 21.71 -21.30
N PHE A 454 11.63 21.28 -20.89
CA PHE A 454 12.58 22.12 -20.16
C PHE A 454 13.93 22.17 -20.91
N PRO A 455 14.68 23.29 -20.80
CA PRO A 455 15.94 23.44 -21.48
C PRO A 455 17.02 22.52 -20.89
N LYS A 456 18.03 22.21 -21.71
CA LYS A 456 19.23 21.53 -21.25
C LYS A 456 20.00 22.44 -20.28
N TYR A 457 20.29 21.96 -19.07
CA TYR A 457 21.01 22.76 -18.08
C TYR A 457 22.53 22.63 -18.25
N PRO A 458 23.28 23.74 -18.31
CA PRO A 458 24.74 23.72 -18.42
C PRO A 458 25.49 23.52 -17.08
N GLY A 459 24.79 23.33 -15.95
CA GLY A 459 25.43 23.19 -14.62
C GLY A 459 24.51 22.62 -13.53
N SER A 460 25.11 22.17 -12.41
CA SER A 460 24.44 21.32 -11.42
C SER A 460 23.52 22.05 -10.44
N ALA A 461 23.90 23.26 -10.00
CA ALA A 461 23.12 23.98 -9.00
C ALA A 461 21.76 24.37 -9.58
N THR A 462 21.71 25.29 -10.57
CA THR A 462 20.47 25.86 -11.13
C THR A 462 19.50 24.81 -11.66
N MET A 463 20.05 23.72 -12.17
CA MET A 463 19.32 22.53 -12.58
C MET A 463 18.44 21.96 -11.47
N GLN A 464 18.96 21.80 -10.24
CA GLN A 464 18.19 21.17 -9.15
C GLN A 464 16.90 21.93 -8.84
N LEU A 465 16.99 23.22 -8.52
CA LEU A 465 15.80 24.02 -8.20
C LEU A 465 14.82 24.13 -9.36
N SER A 466 15.34 24.26 -10.58
CA SER A 466 14.50 24.35 -11.78
C SER A 466 13.73 23.05 -12.02
N LEU A 467 14.37 21.90 -11.81
CA LEU A 467 13.70 20.59 -11.88
C LEU A 467 12.66 20.41 -10.78
N TYR A 468 12.91 20.87 -9.55
CA TYR A 468 11.89 20.88 -8.49
C TYR A 468 10.66 21.68 -8.90
N ARG A 469 10.85 22.93 -9.36
CA ARG A 469 9.76 23.82 -9.78
C ARG A 469 8.99 23.25 -10.99
N ASN A 470 9.70 22.79 -12.01
CA ASN A 470 9.07 22.26 -13.22
C ASN A 470 8.30 20.97 -12.92
N LEU A 471 8.88 20.07 -12.12
CA LEU A 471 8.21 18.82 -11.73
C LEU A 471 6.99 19.10 -10.83
N SER A 472 7.08 20.03 -9.88
CA SER A 472 5.95 20.41 -9.04
C SER A 472 4.79 20.99 -9.85
N ASN A 473 5.10 21.83 -10.83
CA ASN A 473 4.11 22.44 -11.73
C ASN A 473 3.47 21.39 -12.66
N LEU A 474 4.22 20.38 -13.08
CA LEU A 474 3.72 19.28 -13.89
C LEU A 474 2.75 18.38 -13.11
N LEU A 475 3.09 18.08 -11.85
CA LEU A 475 2.35 17.13 -11.01
C LEU A 475 1.12 17.75 -10.35
N SER A 476 1.18 19.05 -10.02
CA SER A 476 0.09 19.78 -9.37
C SER A 476 -0.21 21.06 -10.14
N ASP A 477 -1.36 21.09 -10.81
CA ASP A 477 -1.75 22.22 -11.66
C ASP A 477 -1.82 23.51 -10.87
N GLY A 478 -1.26 24.60 -11.40
CA GLY A 478 -1.29 25.89 -10.71
C GLY A 478 -0.61 25.87 -9.35
N PHE A 479 0.25 24.87 -9.06
CA PHE A 479 1.15 24.97 -7.93
C PHE A 479 2.04 26.20 -8.12
N HIS A 480 2.01 27.09 -7.15
CA HIS A 480 2.88 28.24 -7.08
C HIS A 480 3.53 28.29 -5.70
N TYR A 481 4.80 28.64 -5.66
CA TYR A 481 5.51 28.89 -4.42
C TYR A 481 5.93 30.36 -4.42
N ASP A 482 5.26 31.15 -3.59
CA ASP A 482 5.42 32.60 -3.52
C ASP A 482 5.86 33.04 -2.12
N LYS A 483 6.06 34.35 -1.94
CA LYS A 483 6.50 34.92 -0.66
C LYS A 483 5.54 34.60 0.49
N PHE A 484 4.23 34.60 0.24
CA PHE A 484 3.21 34.37 1.27
C PHE A 484 3.15 32.91 1.73
N LEU A 485 3.39 31.99 0.80
CA LEU A 485 3.47 30.57 1.10
C LEU A 485 4.84 30.19 1.63
N SER A 486 5.89 30.93 1.30
CA SER A 486 7.21 30.75 1.90
C SER A 486 7.18 31.16 3.39
N LYS A 487 8.03 30.54 4.21
CA LYS A 487 8.30 31.03 5.58
C LYS A 487 9.36 32.14 5.59
N SER A 488 9.64 32.73 4.45
CA SER A 488 10.70 33.72 4.28
C SER A 488 10.15 35.12 4.57
N GLY A 489 10.77 35.85 5.50
CA GLY A 489 10.39 37.22 5.88
C GLY A 489 10.82 38.27 4.85
N VAL A 490 10.60 38.04 3.56
CA VAL A 490 11.26 38.79 2.47
C VAL A 490 10.56 40.12 2.17
N THR A 491 11.06 41.20 2.77
CA THR A 491 11.17 42.52 2.13
C THR A 491 12.63 42.75 1.74
N LEU A 492 13.03 42.21 0.60
CA LEU A 492 14.31 42.54 -0.04
C LEU A 492 14.10 43.69 -1.04
N ASP A 493 13.74 44.88 -0.56
CA ASP A 493 13.83 46.13 -1.33
C ASP A 493 15.21 46.72 -0.98
N PHE A 494 16.23 46.41 -1.77
CA PHE A 494 17.62 46.77 -1.43
C PHE A 494 18.39 47.25 -2.65
N ASP A 495 19.05 48.39 -2.49
CA ASP A 495 20.11 48.90 -3.36
C ASP A 495 21.29 47.92 -3.32
N SER A 496 21.26 46.96 -4.25
CA SER A 496 21.97 45.68 -4.16
C SER A 496 23.49 45.77 -4.05
N THR A 497 24.09 46.89 -4.40
CA THR A 497 25.54 47.07 -4.48
C THR A 497 26.23 47.28 -3.12
N GLU A 498 25.67 48.08 -2.22
CA GLU A 498 26.34 48.45 -0.95
C GLU A 498 26.37 47.30 0.07
N ARG A 499 25.27 46.57 0.20
CA ARG A 499 25.24 45.40 1.10
C ARG A 499 25.95 44.18 0.50
N MET A 500 25.95 44.00 -0.83
CA MET A 500 26.78 42.95 -1.46
C MET A 500 28.27 43.22 -1.26
N ALA A 501 28.71 44.49 -1.28
CA ALA A 501 30.06 44.86 -0.87
C ALA A 501 30.34 44.49 0.59
N SER A 502 29.41 44.77 1.52
CA SER A 502 29.55 44.34 2.93
C SER A 502 29.56 42.81 3.12
N LEU A 503 28.90 42.05 2.24
CA LEU A 503 28.93 40.58 2.20
C LEU A 503 30.23 40.03 1.59
N SER A 504 31.05 40.88 0.97
CA SER A 504 32.38 40.51 0.47
C SER A 504 33.47 40.69 1.54
N GLU A 505 33.22 41.49 2.58
CA GLU A 505 34.14 41.70 3.70
C GLU A 505 34.18 40.49 4.66
N SER A 506 35.37 40.07 5.07
CA SER A 506 35.63 38.83 5.84
C SER A 506 35.02 38.79 7.24
N ASP A 507 34.65 39.94 7.81
CA ASP A 507 34.55 40.10 9.26
C ASP A 507 33.14 39.89 9.83
N PHE A 508 32.13 39.70 8.97
CA PHE A 508 30.72 39.76 9.36
C PHE A 508 29.96 38.42 9.23
N ARG A 509 30.49 37.32 9.81
CA ARG A 509 29.89 35.97 9.71
C ARG A 509 28.49 35.83 10.36
N LEU A 510 28.22 36.55 11.45
CA LEU A 510 26.94 36.44 12.19
C LEU A 510 25.77 37.13 11.47
N THR A 511 25.99 38.33 10.94
CA THR A 511 24.99 39.08 10.14
C THR A 511 24.66 38.36 8.82
N ARG A 512 25.60 37.61 8.25
CA ARG A 512 25.34 36.72 7.10
C ARG A 512 24.32 35.62 7.43
N LEU A 513 24.40 34.97 8.60
CA LEU A 513 23.45 33.91 8.98
C LEU A 513 22.01 34.42 9.13
N GLU A 514 21.84 35.66 9.62
CA GLU A 514 20.52 36.29 9.74
C GLU A 514 19.91 36.59 8.37
N LEU A 515 20.73 36.99 7.39
CA LEU A 515 20.29 37.18 6.00
C LEU A 515 19.86 35.84 5.37
N LEU A 516 20.62 34.76 5.61
CA LEU A 516 20.31 33.43 5.09
C LEU A 516 18.97 32.88 5.64
N LYS A 517 18.63 33.18 6.90
CA LYS A 517 17.34 32.78 7.51
C LYS A 517 16.13 33.31 6.75
N ASN A 518 16.25 34.52 6.20
CA ASN A 518 15.16 35.19 5.51
C ASN A 518 15.20 34.98 4.00
N THR A 519 16.24 34.35 3.45
CA THR A 519 16.38 34.19 2.00
C THR A 519 15.95 32.79 1.59
N ASP A 520 14.97 32.68 0.69
CA ASP A 520 14.52 31.40 0.16
C ASP A 520 14.95 31.20 -1.30
N ILE A 521 15.89 30.28 -1.53
CA ILE A 521 16.36 30.00 -2.90
C ILE A 521 15.25 29.47 -3.83
N PHE A 522 14.17 28.89 -3.31
CA PHE A 522 13.03 28.49 -4.14
C PHE A 522 12.22 29.67 -4.66
N LEU A 523 12.43 30.90 -4.15
CA LEU A 523 11.87 32.15 -4.70
C LEU A 523 12.76 32.83 -5.76
N GLY A 524 13.92 32.27 -6.10
CA GLY A 524 14.80 32.80 -7.16
C GLY A 524 15.88 33.76 -6.65
N HIS A 525 16.21 33.71 -5.36
CA HIS A 525 17.36 34.40 -4.81
C HIS A 525 18.66 33.66 -5.17
N GLU A 526 19.16 33.90 -6.37
CA GLU A 526 20.31 33.17 -6.95
C GLU A 526 21.66 33.57 -6.33
N TRP A 527 21.78 34.74 -5.71
CA TRP A 527 23.04 35.26 -5.15
C TRP A 527 23.69 34.36 -4.08
N ILE A 528 22.90 33.62 -3.28
CA ILE A 528 23.43 32.66 -2.29
C ILE A 528 24.21 31.54 -2.98
N ARG A 529 23.80 31.20 -4.20
CA ARG A 529 24.31 30.05 -4.94
C ARG A 529 25.62 30.35 -5.64
N GLU A 530 25.87 31.63 -5.91
CA GLU A 530 27.14 32.14 -6.42
C GLU A 530 28.24 32.13 -5.35
N ARG A 531 27.88 31.81 -4.09
CA ARG A 531 28.73 31.87 -2.90
C ARG A 531 28.86 30.49 -2.26
N GLU A 532 29.86 29.73 -2.69
CA GLU A 532 30.16 28.39 -2.14
C GLU A 532 30.35 28.42 -0.60
N ASP A 533 30.94 29.49 -0.07
CA ASP A 533 31.15 29.69 1.37
C ASP A 533 29.84 29.75 2.18
N LEU A 534 28.75 30.20 1.55
CA LEU A 534 27.45 30.31 2.20
C LEU A 534 26.61 29.04 2.06
N LEU A 535 26.83 28.26 1.00
CA LEU A 535 26.10 27.00 0.78
C LEU A 535 26.40 25.95 1.86
N GLU A 536 27.56 26.01 2.50
CA GLU A 536 27.92 25.13 3.62
C GLU A 536 27.04 25.35 4.86
N VAL A 537 26.63 26.59 5.11
CA VAL A 537 25.85 26.99 6.31
C VAL A 537 24.40 27.35 6.01
N TYR A 538 24.02 27.43 4.73
CA TYR A 538 22.66 27.75 4.31
C TYR A 538 21.67 26.64 4.71
N PRO A 539 20.55 26.97 5.38
CA PRO A 539 19.61 25.97 5.89
C PRO A 539 18.68 25.40 4.79
N PHE A 540 19.26 24.86 3.71
CA PHE A 540 18.54 24.34 2.54
C PHE A 540 17.40 23.38 2.90
N TYR A 541 17.65 22.51 3.88
CA TYR A 541 16.68 21.51 4.33
C TYR A 541 15.38 22.11 4.88
N LEU A 542 15.42 23.30 5.50
CA LEU A 542 14.22 23.97 6.02
C LEU A 542 13.34 24.46 4.88
N HIS A 543 13.94 25.10 3.88
CA HIS A 543 13.23 25.62 2.71
C HIS A 543 12.71 24.49 1.82
N LEU A 544 13.54 23.46 1.55
CA LEU A 544 13.10 22.26 0.84
C LEU A 544 11.93 21.58 1.56
N LYS A 545 12.03 21.42 2.89
CA LYS A 545 10.94 20.83 3.68
C LYS A 545 9.66 21.63 3.51
N HIS A 546 9.72 22.95 3.66
CA HIS A 546 8.54 23.81 3.55
C HIS A 546 7.95 23.82 2.13
N PHE A 547 8.79 23.90 1.10
CA PHE A 547 8.39 23.75 -0.30
C PHE A 547 7.64 22.43 -0.54
N VAL A 548 8.20 21.31 -0.06
CA VAL A 548 7.60 19.99 -0.17
C VAL A 548 6.28 19.90 0.63
N GLU A 549 6.19 20.48 1.83
CA GLU A 549 4.95 20.51 2.62
C GLU A 549 3.81 21.24 1.88
N VAL A 550 4.11 22.41 1.32
CA VAL A 550 3.13 23.19 0.54
C VAL A 550 2.73 22.43 -0.71
N PHE A 551 3.69 21.88 -1.46
CA PHE A 551 3.43 21.05 -2.63
C PHE A 551 2.53 19.86 -2.29
N ARG A 552 2.85 19.10 -1.25
CA ARG A 552 2.08 17.91 -0.83
C ARG A 552 0.65 18.25 -0.42
N LYS A 553 0.45 19.40 0.22
CA LYS A 553 -0.89 19.89 0.58
C LYS A 553 -1.73 20.15 -0.67
N GLU A 554 -1.18 20.83 -1.67
CA GLU A 554 -1.88 21.09 -2.93
C GLU A 554 -2.07 19.82 -3.77
N TYR A 555 -1.06 18.96 -3.83
CA TYR A 555 -1.14 17.67 -4.51
C TYR A 555 -2.27 16.80 -3.95
N LYS A 556 -2.36 16.67 -2.60
CA LYS A 556 -3.42 15.90 -1.93
C LYS A 556 -4.84 16.43 -2.18
N LYS A 557 -5.00 17.75 -2.35
CA LYS A 557 -6.33 18.32 -2.66
C LYS A 557 -6.84 17.88 -4.03
N LYS A 558 -5.94 17.65 -4.99
CA LYS A 558 -6.28 17.31 -6.39
C LYS A 558 -6.19 15.82 -6.68
N ARG A 559 -5.37 15.10 -5.92
CA ARG A 559 -5.09 13.68 -6.10
C ARG A 559 -5.63 12.94 -4.89
N SER A 560 -6.80 12.36 -5.06
CA SER A 560 -7.40 11.48 -4.06
C SER A 560 -6.79 10.09 -4.14
N ARG A 561 -6.71 9.42 -2.99
CA ARG A 561 -6.39 8.00 -2.92
C ARG A 561 -7.68 7.25 -2.68
N LEU A 562 -8.07 6.40 -3.64
CA LEU A 562 -9.24 5.51 -3.54
C LEU A 562 -9.14 4.56 -2.34
#